data_AF-A0A957FJD4-F1
#
_entry.id   AF-A0A957FJD4-F1
#
_cell.length_a   1.000
_cell.length_b   1.000
_cell.length_c   1.000
_cell.angle_alpha   90.00
_cell.angle_beta   90.00
_cell.angle_gamma   90.00
#
_symmetry.space_group_name_H-M   'P 1'
#
loop_
_entity.id
_entity.type
_entity.pdbx_description
1 polymer ?
#
loop_
_entity_poly.entity_id
_entity_poly.type
_entity_poly.pdbx_seq_one_letter_code
_entity_poly.pdbx_strand_id
1 'polypeptide(L)'
;MSSTLIVLLVCALIFDFLNGFHDSSNIVATPIASRAMSPRRVLWMAAAAEFLGPFLFGVAVAETIGKDLTDPVYVTMPVVIAAMLSAVMWNLITWRLGIPSSSSHALVGGIVGSVAVSQGFDAIQTSGLIKITT
;
A
#
# COMPACT_ATOMS: atom_id res chain seq x y z
N MET A 1 -14.59 -7.59 -19.80
CA MET A 1 -13.72 -7.68 -18.61
C MET A 1 -14.31 -8.71 -17.67
N SER A 2 -13.52 -9.56 -17.01
CA SER A 2 -14.07 -10.48 -16.01
C SER A 2 -14.60 -9.69 -14.81
N SER A 3 -15.65 -10.19 -14.16
CA SER A 3 -16.21 -9.57 -12.95
C SER A 3 -15.15 -9.38 -11.86
N THR A 4 -14.26 -10.36 -11.67
CA THR A 4 -13.15 -10.31 -10.71
C THR A 4 -12.17 -9.17 -10.99
N LEU A 5 -11.86 -8.90 -12.27
CA LEU A 5 -10.96 -7.80 -12.63
C LEU A 5 -11.58 -6.44 -12.30
N ILE A 6 -12.90 -6.28 -12.51
CA ILE A 6 -13.60 -5.03 -12.14
C ILE A 6 -13.52 -4.82 -10.62
N VAL A 7 -13.77 -5.87 -9.83
CA VAL A 7 -13.65 -5.81 -8.37
C VAL A 7 -12.23 -5.45 -7.95
N LEU A 8 -11.21 -6.06 -8.57
CA LEU A 8 -9.81 -5.76 -8.29
C LEU A 8 -9.49 -4.29 -8.55
N LEU A 9 -9.93 -3.74 -9.68
CA LEU A 9 -9.70 -2.32 -10.02
C LEU A 9 -10.39 -1.39 -9.04
N VAL A 10 -11.63 -1.70 -8.63
CA VAL A 10 -12.36 -0.91 -7.63
C VAL A 10 -11.64 -0.95 -6.28
N CYS A 11 -11.21 -2.13 -5.83
CA CYS A 11 -10.42 -2.28 -4.61
C CYS A 11 -9.09 -1.51 -4.70
N ALA A 12 -8.44 -1.52 -5.87
CA ALA A 12 -7.21 -0.77 -6.11
C ALA A 12 -7.39 0.73 -5.96
N LEU A 13 -8.40 1.30 -6.61
CA LEU A 13 -8.70 2.73 -6.49
C LEU A 13 -9.06 3.13 -5.05
N ILE A 14 -9.79 2.28 -4.32
CA ILE A 14 -10.13 2.53 -2.91
C ILE A 14 -8.87 2.50 -2.03
N PHE A 15 -8.02 1.48 -2.19
CA PHE A 15 -6.78 1.37 -1.44
C PHE A 15 -5.85 2.55 -1.71
N ASP A 16 -5.63 2.92 -2.98
CA ASP A 16 -4.76 4.04 -3.35
C ASP A 16 -5.26 5.36 -2.78
N PHE A 17 -6.57 5.61 -2.85
CA PHE A 17 -7.15 6.81 -2.26
C PHE A 17 -6.97 6.86 -0.74
N LEU A 18 -7.27 5.77 -0.04
CA LEU A 18 -7.15 5.70 1.42
C LEU A 18 -5.70 5.76 1.88
N ASN A 19 -4.79 5.13 1.13
CA ASN A 19 -3.36 5.19 1.38
C ASN A 19 -2.85 6.64 1.24
N GLY A 20 -3.20 7.30 0.13
CA GLY A 20 -2.86 8.71 -0.08
C GLY A 20 -3.44 9.62 1.00
N PHE A 21 -4.69 9.39 1.43
CA PHE A 21 -5.30 10.13 2.53
C PHE A 21 -4.52 9.96 3.84
N HIS A 22 -4.20 8.72 4.20
CA HIS A 22 -3.48 8.38 5.42
C HIS A 22 -2.08 9.02 5.46
N ASP A 23 -1.32 8.89 4.35
CA ASP A 23 0.08 9.28 4.29
C ASP A 23 0.29 10.75 3.92
N SER A 24 -0.69 11.40 3.28
CA SER A 24 -0.60 12.84 2.92
C SER A 24 -0.26 13.72 4.11
N SER A 25 -0.78 13.36 5.30
CA SER A 25 -0.53 14.07 6.55
C SER A 25 0.96 14.19 6.88
N ASN A 26 1.75 13.15 6.58
CA ASN A 26 3.19 13.10 6.83
C ASN A 26 3.97 14.11 5.96
N ILE A 27 3.50 14.36 4.75
CA ILE A 27 4.17 15.24 3.77
C ILE A 27 3.75 16.70 3.98
N VAL A 28 2.46 16.94 4.23
CA VAL A 28 1.93 18.31 4.26
C VAL A 28 2.03 18.99 5.62
N ALA A 29 2.14 18.24 6.72
CA ALA A 29 2.14 18.81 8.07
C ALA A 29 3.28 19.79 8.30
N THR A 30 4.52 19.42 7.98
CA THR A 30 5.72 20.24 8.22
C THR A 30 5.71 21.60 7.51
N PRO A 31 5.50 21.70 6.18
CA PRO A 31 5.49 22.99 5.49
C PRO A 31 4.29 23.87 5.87
N ILE A 32 3.16 23.28 6.26
CA ILE A 32 1.98 24.02 6.72
C ILE A 32 2.19 24.55 8.15
N ALA A 33 2.63 23.70 9.09
CA ALA A 33 2.82 24.07 10.48
C ALA A 33 3.94 25.11 10.67
N SER A 34 5.00 25.01 9.88
CA SER A 34 6.09 26.00 9.85
C SER A 34 5.73 27.30 9.12
N ARG A 35 4.57 27.35 8.44
CA ARG A 35 4.13 28.47 7.59
C ARG A 35 5.08 28.77 6.43
N ALA A 36 5.90 27.80 6.02
CA ALA A 36 6.80 27.93 4.88
C ALA A 36 6.03 28.09 3.56
N MET A 37 4.84 27.50 3.46
CA MET A 37 4.01 27.56 2.25
C MET A 37 2.51 27.50 2.60
N SER A 38 1.68 28.19 1.81
CA SER A 38 0.22 28.15 1.99
C SER A 38 -0.34 26.72 1.79
N PRO A 39 -1.34 26.27 2.56
CA PRO A 39 -1.88 24.91 2.47
C PRO A 39 -2.24 24.45 1.06
N ARG A 40 -2.87 25.32 0.26
CA ARG A 40 -3.26 24.99 -1.13
C ARG A 40 -2.07 24.65 -2.02
N ARG A 41 -0.96 25.40 -1.89
CA ARG A 41 0.26 25.16 -2.69
C ARG A 41 0.94 23.85 -2.27
N VAL A 42 0.98 23.58 -0.97
CA VAL A 42 1.55 22.32 -0.44
C VAL A 42 0.78 21.12 -0.97
N LEU A 43 -0.57 21.18 -0.95
CA LEU A 43 -1.41 20.08 -1.46
C LEU A 43 -1.19 19.84 -2.96
N TRP A 44 -1.12 20.89 -3.78
CA TRP A 44 -0.83 20.76 -5.21
C TRP A 44 0.56 20.17 -5.48
N MET A 45 1.56 20.62 -4.72
CA MET A 45 2.91 20.11 -4.82
C MET A 45 2.99 18.63 -4.43
N ALA A 46 2.36 18.24 -3.32
CA ALA A 46 2.31 16.86 -2.87
C ALA A 46 1.60 15.96 -3.90
N ALA A 47 0.43 16.38 -4.40
CA ALA A 47 -0.30 15.62 -5.42
C ALA A 47 0.51 15.44 -6.71
N ALA A 48 1.20 16.50 -7.18
CA ALA A 48 2.06 16.41 -8.36
C ALA A 48 3.27 15.50 -8.12
N ALA A 49 3.92 15.59 -6.96
CA ALA A 49 5.08 14.78 -6.63
C ALA A 49 4.72 13.29 -6.49
N GLU A 50 3.62 12.97 -5.80
CA GLU A 50 3.11 11.59 -5.65
C GLU A 50 2.72 10.98 -7.00
N PHE A 51 2.05 11.77 -7.86
CA PHE A 51 1.68 11.30 -9.20
C PHE A 51 2.91 11.06 -10.08
N LEU A 52 3.90 11.95 -10.07
CA LEU A 52 5.09 11.86 -10.91
C LEU A 52 6.13 10.86 -10.38
N GLY A 53 6.14 10.60 -9.07
CA GLY A 53 7.14 9.78 -8.39
C GLY A 53 7.41 8.43 -9.07
N PRO A 54 6.38 7.59 -9.31
CA PRO A 54 6.57 6.30 -9.97
C PRO A 54 7.16 6.39 -11.39
N PHE A 55 6.87 7.47 -12.13
CA PHE A 55 7.39 7.67 -13.49
C PHE A 55 8.85 8.15 -13.51
N LEU A 56 9.27 8.88 -12.47
CA LEU A 56 10.63 9.43 -12.36
C LEU A 56 11.60 8.49 -11.65
N PHE A 57 11.14 7.77 -10.63
CA PHE A 57 11.97 6.97 -9.74
C PHE A 57 11.69 5.45 -9.82
N GLY A 58 10.68 5.05 -10.62
CA GLY A 58 10.31 3.66 -10.80
C GLY A 58 9.45 3.09 -9.66
N VAL A 59 9.27 1.77 -9.67
CA VAL A 59 8.31 1.04 -8.83
C VAL A 59 8.97 -0.06 -8.00
N ALA A 60 10.22 0.14 -7.57
CA ALA A 60 11.04 -0.88 -6.90
C ALA A 60 10.36 -1.49 -5.65
N VAL A 61 9.60 -0.69 -4.88
CA VAL A 61 8.84 -1.19 -3.73
C VAL A 61 7.74 -2.15 -4.17
N ALA A 62 7.00 -1.82 -5.23
CA ALA A 62 5.97 -2.71 -5.77
C ALA A 62 6.58 -4.00 -6.32
N GLU A 63 7.74 -3.93 -6.97
CA GLU A 63 8.46 -5.12 -7.45
C GLU A 63 8.92 -6.03 -6.29
N THR A 64 9.46 -5.43 -5.23
CA THR A 64 9.88 -6.16 -4.02
C THR A 64 8.68 -6.86 -3.39
N ILE A 65 7.56 -6.16 -3.22
CA ILE A 65 6.34 -6.74 -2.65
C ILE A 65 5.78 -7.85 -3.55
N GLY A 66 5.87 -7.70 -4.87
CA GLY A 66 5.30 -8.66 -5.83
C GLY A 66 6.15 -9.93 -6.06
N LYS A 67 7.47 -9.89 -5.83
CA LYS A 67 8.39 -10.98 -6.20
C LYS A 67 9.15 -11.58 -5.02
N ASP A 68 9.50 -10.77 -4.02
CA ASP A 68 10.39 -11.22 -2.95
C ASP A 68 9.61 -11.87 -1.80
N LEU A 69 8.29 -11.65 -1.68
CA LEU A 69 7.45 -12.19 -0.59
C LEU A 69 6.99 -13.63 -0.83
N THR A 70 6.70 -13.98 -2.07
CA THR A 70 6.16 -15.28 -2.48
C THR A 70 6.39 -15.49 -3.97
N ASP A 71 6.26 -16.72 -4.46
CA ASP A 71 6.31 -16.97 -5.90
C ASP A 71 5.14 -16.24 -6.61
N PRO A 72 5.39 -15.44 -7.66
CA PRO A 72 4.35 -14.74 -8.41
C PRO A 72 3.21 -15.62 -8.90
N VAL A 73 3.43 -16.93 -9.07
CA VAL A 73 2.37 -17.89 -9.46
C VAL A 73 1.23 -17.95 -8.42
N TYR A 74 1.52 -17.66 -7.16
CA TYR A 74 0.55 -17.68 -6.06
C TYR A 74 -0.19 -16.34 -5.89
N VAL A 75 0.30 -15.26 -6.51
CA VAL A 75 -0.28 -13.91 -6.44
C VAL A 75 -1.44 -13.78 -7.43
N THR A 76 -2.52 -14.50 -7.14
CA THR A 76 -3.74 -14.49 -7.96
C THR A 76 -4.64 -13.28 -7.66
N MET A 77 -5.59 -12.94 -8.54
CA MET A 77 -6.51 -11.81 -8.31
C MET A 77 -7.25 -11.88 -6.96
N PRO A 78 -7.77 -13.04 -6.49
CA PRO A 78 -8.39 -13.13 -5.17
C PRO A 78 -7.42 -12.86 -4.02
N VAL A 79 -6.16 -13.29 -4.13
CA VAL A 79 -5.10 -13.03 -3.14
C VAL A 79 -4.83 -11.53 -3.03
N VAL A 80 -4.67 -10.85 -4.17
CA VAL A 80 -4.47 -9.40 -4.21
C VAL A 80 -5.68 -8.67 -3.62
N ILE A 81 -6.91 -9.03 -4.01
CA ILE A 81 -8.12 -8.43 -3.45
C ILE A 81 -8.18 -8.61 -1.93
N ALA A 82 -7.92 -9.81 -1.42
CA ALA A 82 -7.92 -10.09 0.02
C ALA A 82 -6.85 -9.27 0.77
N ALA A 83 -5.64 -9.18 0.20
CA ALA A 83 -4.56 -8.38 0.77
C ALA A 83 -4.93 -6.89 0.85
N MET A 84 -5.51 -6.33 -0.21
CA MET A 84 -5.91 -4.93 -0.25
C MET A 84 -7.06 -4.62 0.70
N LEU A 85 -8.07 -5.49 0.79
CA LEU A 85 -9.16 -5.34 1.75
C LEU A 85 -8.64 -5.39 3.18
N SER A 86 -7.76 -6.33 3.50
CA SER A 86 -7.12 -6.42 4.82
C SER A 86 -6.32 -5.14 5.16
N ALA A 87 -5.53 -4.64 4.21
CA ALA A 87 -4.75 -3.42 4.39
C ALA A 87 -5.65 -2.18 4.57
N VAL A 88 -6.70 -2.03 3.76
CA VAL A 88 -7.70 -0.97 3.91
C VAL A 88 -8.35 -1.02 5.29
N MET A 89 -8.81 -2.20 5.72
CA MET A 89 -9.44 -2.38 7.02
C MET A 89 -8.48 -1.97 8.15
N TRP A 90 -7.22 -2.41 8.08
CA TRP A 90 -6.22 -2.05 9.07
C TRP A 90 -5.95 -0.54 9.11
N ASN A 91 -5.74 0.09 7.94
CA ASN A 91 -5.51 1.53 7.83
C ASN A 91 -6.66 2.36 8.41
N LEU A 92 -7.92 1.95 8.18
CA LEU A 92 -9.09 2.62 8.74
C LEU A 92 -9.16 2.46 10.27
N ILE A 93 -8.79 1.29 10.79
CA ILE A 93 -8.73 1.04 12.24
C ILE A 93 -7.66 1.92 12.88
N THR A 94 -6.44 1.91 12.37
CA THR A 94 -5.32 2.70 12.92
C THR A 94 -5.59 4.18 12.84
N TRP A 95 -6.17 4.63 11.72
CA TRP A 95 -6.59 6.02 11.56
C TRP A 95 -7.63 6.44 12.61
N ARG A 96 -8.66 5.62 12.82
CA ARG A 96 -9.69 5.88 13.85
C ARG A 96 -9.09 5.95 15.26
N LEU A 97 -8.05 5.17 15.52
CA LEU A 97 -7.34 5.15 16.79
C LEU A 97 -6.23 6.22 16.91
N GLY A 98 -5.97 6.98 15.85
CA GLY A 98 -4.87 7.96 15.80
C GLY A 98 -3.48 7.33 15.88
N ILE A 99 -3.34 6.05 15.54
CA ILE A 99 -2.07 5.31 15.57
C ILE A 99 -1.38 5.50 14.22
N PRO A 100 -0.14 6.03 14.18
CA PRO A 100 0.62 6.07 12.94
C PRO A 100 0.91 4.65 12.49
N SER A 101 0.52 4.32 11.25
CA SER A 101 0.70 3.00 10.66
C SER A 101 1.27 3.12 9.25
N SER A 102 1.98 2.07 8.81
CA SER A 102 2.54 1.97 7.47
C SER A 102 1.60 1.14 6.58
N SER A 103 0.99 1.78 5.59
CA SER A 103 0.13 1.11 4.60
C SER A 103 0.87 0.02 3.81
N SER A 104 2.17 0.22 3.53
CA SER A 104 3.00 -0.78 2.86
C SER A 104 3.13 -2.05 3.69
N HIS A 105 3.38 -1.93 5.01
CA HIS A 105 3.42 -3.09 5.90
C HIS A 105 2.05 -3.74 6.08
N ALA A 106 0.98 -2.95 6.10
CA ALA A 106 -0.39 -3.48 6.12
C ALA A 106 -0.68 -4.33 4.87
N LEU A 107 -0.25 -3.87 3.68
CA LEU A 107 -0.37 -4.61 2.43
C LEU A 107 0.48 -5.89 2.43
N VAL A 108 1.72 -5.82 2.92
CA VAL A 108 2.61 -6.99 3.08
C VAL A 108 1.97 -8.04 3.98
N GLY A 109 1.44 -7.64 5.14
CA GLY A 109 0.70 -8.53 6.04
C GLY A 109 -0.53 -9.15 5.38
N GLY A 110 -1.25 -8.38 4.56
CA GLY A 110 -2.37 -8.86 3.76
C GLY A 110 -1.98 -9.92 2.73
N ILE A 111 -0.87 -9.72 2.02
CA ILE A 111 -0.33 -10.70 1.04
C ILE A 111 0.10 -11.97 1.78
N VAL A 112 0.89 -11.84 2.85
CA VAL A 112 1.36 -12.97 3.65
C VAL A 112 0.17 -13.79 4.16
N GLY A 113 -0.84 -13.15 4.74
CA GLY A 113 -2.03 -13.84 5.26
C GLY A 113 -2.85 -14.53 4.17
N SER A 114 -3.09 -13.86 3.04
CA SER A 114 -3.88 -14.43 1.94
C SER A 114 -3.16 -15.58 1.22
N VAL A 115 -1.84 -15.49 1.07
CA VAL A 115 -1.01 -16.59 0.54
C VAL A 115 -0.95 -17.75 1.53
N ALA A 116 -0.73 -17.49 2.82
CA ALA A 116 -0.71 -18.53 3.85
C ALA A 116 -1.99 -19.36 3.87
N VAL A 117 -3.15 -18.70 3.76
CA VAL A 117 -4.45 -19.38 3.75
C VAL A 117 -4.68 -20.16 2.45
N SER A 118 -4.20 -19.67 1.31
CA SER A 118 -4.48 -20.28 0.00
C SER A 118 -3.47 -21.36 -0.41
N GLN A 119 -2.20 -21.24 -0.02
CA GLN A 119 -1.10 -22.11 -0.44
C GLN A 119 -0.31 -22.73 0.72
N GLY A 120 -0.58 -22.32 1.97
CA GLY A 120 0.17 -22.74 3.14
C GLY A 120 1.37 -21.83 3.47
N PHE A 121 1.93 -22.00 4.67
CA PHE A 121 3.02 -21.16 5.17
C PHE A 121 4.34 -21.38 4.40
N ASP A 122 4.54 -22.55 3.80
CA ASP A 122 5.74 -22.88 3.03
C ASP A 122 5.86 -22.05 1.73
N ALA A 123 4.76 -21.44 1.27
CA ALA A 123 4.75 -20.56 0.10
C ALA A 123 5.31 -19.15 0.40
N ILE A 124 5.59 -18.82 1.66
CA ILE A 124 6.12 -17.52 2.08
C ILE A 124 7.66 -17.56 2.06
N GLN A 125 8.26 -16.62 1.33
CA GLN A 125 9.71 -16.46 1.31
C GLN A 125 10.17 -15.66 2.54
N THR A 126 10.72 -16.36 3.52
CA THR A 126 11.21 -15.76 4.77
C THR A 126 12.35 -14.76 4.55
N SER A 127 13.19 -14.98 3.54
CA SER A 127 14.26 -14.06 3.14
C SER A 127 13.72 -12.69 2.72
N GLY A 128 12.67 -12.66 1.89
CA GLY A 128 12.03 -11.41 1.48
C GLY A 128 11.24 -10.76 2.62
N LEU A 129 10.60 -11.57 3.48
CA LEU A 129 9.95 -11.04 4.67
C LEU A 129 10.94 -10.29 5.57
N ILE A 130 12.11 -10.88 5.84
CA ILE A 130 13.17 -10.24 6.62
C ILE A 130 13.60 -8.93 5.98
N LYS A 131 13.89 -8.93 4.66
CA LYS A 131 14.30 -7.74 3.89
C LYS A 131 13.29 -6.58 3.97
N ILE A 132 12.00 -6.88 4.12
CA ILE A 132 10.95 -5.86 4.25
C ILE A 132 10.85 -5.34 5.68
N THR A 133 11.10 -6.20 6.67
CA THR A 133 10.97 -5.87 8.10
C THR A 133 12.20 -5.24 8.75
N THR A 134 13.38 -5.34 8.12
CA THR A 134 14.67 -4.82 8.62
C THR A 134 15.17 -3.67 7.76
#